data_AF-A0A1H3C0D9-F1
#
_entry.id   AF-A0A1H3C0D9-F1
#
_cell.length_a   1.000
_cell.length_b   1.000
_cell.length_c   1.000
_cell.angle_alpha   90.00
_cell.angle_beta   90.00
_cell.angle_gamma   90.00
#
_symmetry.space_group_name_H-M   'P 1'
#
loop_
_entity.id
_entity.type
_entity.pdbx_description
1 polymer ?
#
loop_
_entity_poly.entity_id
_entity_poly.type
_entity_poly.pdbx_seq_one_letter_code
_entity_poly.pdbx_strand_id
1 'polypeptide(L)' 'MRTTIDLPADLHRAAAMLARDRGQTLSRTVADLLRAALAGGSRRAEVEFDDETGLPLVRLGRRITAEDVASAQDEA' A
#
# COMPACT_ATOMS: atom_id res chain seq x y z
N MET A 1 16.72 14.43 7.97
CA MET A 1 17.88 13.86 8.68
C MET A 1 18.11 12.44 8.18
N ARG A 2 19.36 11.99 7.94
CA ARG A 2 19.65 10.59 7.63
C ARG A 2 19.94 9.84 8.93
N THR A 3 19.20 8.76 9.16
CA THR A 3 19.42 7.85 10.28
C THR A 3 20.02 6.55 9.74
N THR A 4 21.00 6.02 10.46
CA THR A 4 21.54 4.68 10.19
C THR A 4 20.78 3.70 11.08
N ILE A 5 20.25 2.64 10.48
CA ILE A 5 19.52 1.58 11.18
C ILE A 5 20.12 0.24 10.76
N ASP A 6 20.20 -0.70 11.69
CA ASP A 6 20.55 -2.07 11.36
C ASP A 6 19.31 -2.75 10.78
N LEU A 7 19.45 -3.27 9.56
CA LEU A 7 18.37 -3.94 8.84
C LEU A 7 18.81 -5.38 8.55
N PRO A 8 18.05 -6.40 9.01
CA PRO A 8 18.24 -7.78 8.61
C PRO A 8 18.40 -7.93 7.08
N ALA A 9 19.28 -8.84 6.64
CA ALA A 9 19.69 -8.95 5.25
C ALA A 9 18.53 -9.28 4.28
N ASP A 10 17.55 -10.05 4.76
CA ASP A 10 16.29 -10.34 4.07
C ASP A 10 15.45 -9.06 3.88
N LEU A 11 15.28 -8.26 4.93
CA LEU A 11 14.55 -6.99 4.85
C LEU A 11 15.26 -5.97 3.95
N HIS A 12 16.60 -5.92 3.99
CA HIS A 12 17.38 -5.08 3.10
C HIS A 12 17.16 -5.46 1.62
N ARG A 13 17.17 -6.76 1.30
CA ARG A 13 16.90 -7.25 -0.06
C ARG A 13 15.49 -6.91 -0.51
N ALA A 14 14.48 -7.15 0.32
CA ALA A 14 13.09 -6.83 0.00
C ALA A 14 12.90 -5.32 -0.25
N ALA A 15 13.44 -4.48 0.62
CA ALA A 15 13.37 -3.03 0.46
C ALA A 15 14.12 -2.54 -0.79
N ALA A 16 15.26 -3.14 -1.14
CA ALA A 16 16.02 -2.81 -2.35
C ALA A 16 15.29 -3.20 -3.64
N MET A 17 14.61 -4.35 -3.65
CA MET A 17 13.76 -4.76 -4.77
C MET A 17 12.61 -3.77 -4.96
N LEU A 18 11.94 -3.42 -3.87
CA LEU A 18 10.81 -2.49 -3.90
C LEU A 18 11.21 -1.06 -4.30
N ALA A 19 12.39 -0.62 -3.87
CA ALA A 19 12.94 0.67 -4.29
C ALA A 19 13.22 0.72 -5.80
N ARG A 20 13.74 -0.37 -6.38
CA ARG A 20 13.93 -0.50 -7.82
C ARG A 20 12.60 -0.48 -8.57
N ASP A 21 11.64 -1.27 -8.13
CA ASP A 21 10.30 -1.36 -8.73
C ASP A 21 9.60 0.01 -8.74
N ARG A 22 9.72 0.78 -7.65
CA ARG A 22 9.15 2.13 -7.53
C ARG A 22 9.98 3.25 -8.15
N GLY A 23 11.18 2.97 -8.67
CA GLY A 23 12.11 4.00 -9.17
C GLY A 23 12.54 5.01 -8.09
N GLN A 24 12.66 4.59 -6.83
CA GLN A 24 12.97 5.43 -5.68
C GLN A 24 14.29 5.03 -5.01
N THR A 25 14.83 5.91 -4.16
CA THR A 25 15.97 5.56 -3.32
C THR A 25 15.54 4.66 -2.16
N LEU A 26 16.43 3.75 -1.74
CA LEU A 26 16.18 2.85 -0.61
C LEU A 26 15.72 3.59 0.66
N SER A 27 16.40 4.70 1.01
CA SER A 27 16.03 5.51 2.18
C SER A 27 14.62 6.09 2.07
N ARG A 28 14.20 6.52 0.88
CA ARG A 28 12.83 7.04 0.65
C ARG A 28 11.81 5.92 0.78
N THR A 29 12.03 4.78 0.12
CA THR A 29 11.14 3.62 0.20
C THR A 29 10.96 3.14 1.64
N VAL A 30 12.04 3.03 2.41
CA VAL A 30 11.97 2.64 3.83
C VAL A 30 11.18 3.66 4.66
N ALA A 31 11.40 4.96 4.44
CA ALA A 31 10.65 5.99 5.16
C ALA A 31 9.16 5.97 4.83
N ASP A 32 8.80 5.72 3.57
CA ASP A 32 7.42 5.62 3.11
C ASP A 32 6.73 4.38 3.71
N LEU A 33 7.41 3.24 3.74
CA LEU A 33 6.93 2.01 4.39
C LEU A 33 6.68 2.21 5.89
N LEU A 34 7.62 2.85 6.60
CA LEU A 34 7.46 3.14 8.03
C LEU A 34 6.30 4.10 8.29
N ARG A 35 6.15 5.15 7.47
CA ARG A 35 5.00 6.07 7.57
C ARG A 35 3.68 5.34 7.33
N ALA A 36 3.61 4.48 6.32
CA ALA A 36 2.42 3.69 6.05
C ALA A 36 2.07 2.74 7.21
N ALA A 37 3.07 2.05 7.77
CA ALA A 37 2.88 1.15 8.91
C ALA A 37 2.40 1.89 10.17
N LEU A 38 2.93 3.09 10.42
CA LEU A 38 2.54 3.93 11.56
C LEU A 38 1.17 4.60 11.36
N ALA A 39 0.84 5.02 10.14
CA ALA A 39 -0.45 5.61 9.81
C ALA A 39 -1.58 4.57 9.84
N GLY A 40 -1.29 3.33 9.46
CA GLY A 40 -2.22 2.20 9.42
C GLY A 40 -2.49 1.53 10.77
N GLY A 41 -2.14 2.18 11.89
CA GLY A 41 -2.24 1.72 13.28
C GLY A 41 -2.99 0.39 13.46
N SER A 42 -2.24 -0.71 13.45
CA SER A 42 -2.68 -2.06 13.83
C SER A 42 -4.10 -2.48 13.40
N ARG A 43 -4.58 -2.09 12.22
CA ARG A 43 -5.74 -2.76 11.64
C ARG A 43 -5.21 -3.73 10.60
N ARG A 44 -5.03 -4.99 11.00
CA ARG A 44 -5.23 -6.07 10.03
C ARG A 44 -6.61 -5.79 9.46
N ALA A 45 -6.66 -5.27 8.24
CA ALA A 45 -7.90 -5.28 7.50
C ALA A 45 -8.18 -6.77 7.31
N GLU A 46 -9.04 -7.33 8.15
CA GLU A 46 -9.67 -8.60 7.83
C GLU A 46 -10.36 -8.35 6.49
N VAL A 47 -9.78 -8.96 5.45
CA VAL A 47 -10.36 -8.93 4.12
C VAL A 47 -11.60 -9.81 4.23
N GLU A 48 -12.76 -9.18 4.36
CA GLU A 48 -14.05 -9.85 4.22
C GLU A 48 -14.11 -10.36 2.77
N PHE A 49 -14.51 -11.62 2.58
CA PHE A 49 -14.75 -12.17 1.24
C PHE A 49 -16.24 -12.33 1.06
N ASP A 50 -16.72 -12.05 -0.15
CA ASP A 50 -18.10 -12.28 -0.52
C ASP A 50 -18.37 -13.78 -0.69
N ASP A 51 -19.38 -14.32 0.00
CA ASP A 51 -19.66 -15.76 0.03
C ASP A 51 -20.14 -16.33 -1.32
N GLU A 52 -20.68 -15.50 -2.21
CA GLU A 52 -21.21 -15.92 -3.51
C GLU A 52 -20.11 -15.92 -4.59
N THR A 53 -19.27 -14.88 -4.61
CA THR A 53 -18.24 -14.69 -5.63
C THR A 53 -16.84 -15.14 -5.21
N GLY A 54 -16.58 -15.25 -3.89
CA GLY A 54 -15.26 -15.54 -3.33
C GLY A 54 -14.24 -14.41 -3.49
N LEU A 55 -14.69 -13.21 -3.88
CA LEU A 55 -13.81 -12.05 -4.10
C LEU A 55 -13.70 -11.18 -2.83
N PRO A 56 -12.60 -10.42 -2.66
CA PRO A 56 -12.47 -9.45 -1.59
C PRO A 56 -13.62 -8.42 -1.59
N LEU A 57 -14.34 -8.33 -0.48
CA LEU A 57 -15.43 -7.39 -0.29
C LEU A 57 -14.89 -6.05 0.25
N VAL A 58 -15.19 -4.96 -0.46
CA VAL A 58 -14.85 -3.60 -0.04
C VAL A 58 -16.12 -2.78 0.15
N ARG A 59 -16.40 -2.38 1.40
CA ARG A 59 -17.56 -1.52 1.73
C ARG A 59 -17.18 -0.06 1.58
N LEU A 60 -17.58 0.55 0.46
CA LEU A 60 -17.46 1.97 0.24
C LEU A 60 -18.73 2.64 0.80
N GLY A 61 -18.59 3.50 1.81
CA GLY A 61 -19.72 4.15 2.50
C GLY A 61 -20.55 5.14 1.65
N ARG A 62 -20.36 5.14 0.33
CA ARG A 62 -21.08 5.95 -0.65
C ARG A 62 -21.36 5.13 -1.90
N ARG A 63 -22.46 5.46 -2.59
CA ARG A 63 -22.76 4.87 -3.90
C ARG A 63 -21.70 5.33 -4.91
N ILE A 64 -21.11 4.39 -5.64
CA ILE A 64 -20.24 4.65 -6.77
C ILE A 64 -21.09 4.59 -8.05
N THR A 65 -20.99 5.61 -8.89
CA THR A 65 -21.71 5.71 -10.17
C THR A 65 -20.77 5.48 -11.35
N ALA A 66 -21.33 5.26 -12.55
CA ALA A 66 -20.52 5.14 -13.77
C ALA A 66 -19.73 6.42 -14.07
N GLU A 67 -20.27 7.59 -13.70
CA GLU A 67 -19.59 8.87 -13.81
C GLU A 67 -18.36 8.94 -12.90
N ASP A 68 -18.47 8.51 -11.63
CA ASP A 68 -17.32 8.42 -10.71
C ASP A 68 -16.19 7.55 -11.29
N VAL A 69 -16.53 6.47 -12.00
CA VAL A 69 -15.55 5.58 -12.63
C VAL A 69 -14.91 6.24 -13.84
N ALA A 70 -15.70 6.88 -14.71
CA ALA A 70 -15.18 7.56 -15.90
C ALA A 70 -14.20 8.68 -15.54
N SER A 71 -14.56 9.52 -14.56
CA SER A 71 -13.68 10.60 -14.10
C SER A 71 -12.36 10.12 -13.50
N ALA A 72 -12.34 8.96 -12.83
CA ALA A 72 -11.12 8.42 -12.23
C ALA A 72 -10.13 7.82 -13.24
N GLN A 73 -10.60 7.41 -14.43
CA GLN A 73 -9.74 6.86 -15.49
C GLN A 73 -9.05 7.95 -16.32
N ASP A 74 -9.67 9.12 -16.45
CA ASP A 74 -9.11 10.25 -17.21
C ASP A 74 -7.99 11.00 -16.47
N GLU A 75 -7.86 10.81 -15.16
CA GLU A 75 -6.84 11.46 -14.32
C GLU A 75 -5.52 10.66 -14.18
N ALA A 76 -5.43 9.47 -14.81
CA ALA A 76 -4.33 8.50 -14.65
C ALA A 76 -3.31 8.47 -15.80
#